data_AF-A0A952U834-F1
#
_entry.id   AF-A0A952U834-F1
#
_cell.length_a   1.000
_cell.length_b   1.000
_cell.length_c   1.000
_cell.angle_alpha   90.00
_cell.angle_beta   90.00
_cell.angle_gamma   90.00
#
_symmetry.space_group_name_H-M   'P 1'
#
loop_
_entity.id
_entity.type
_entity.pdbx_description
1 polymer ?
#
loop_
_entity_poly.entity_id
_entity_poly.type
_entity_poly.pdbx_seq_one_letter_code
_entity_poly.pdbx_strand_id
1 'polypeptide(L)'
;MVEHHTQPLATWPVFLRRVGRYAIAAILLVSGSWLIGILGYRAFEHMSWIDATLNAAMILGGMGPVNPLQTDAGKLFASFYALFSGIIFLVSVGVLVVPIFHRILHHFHLESKREAEEEAAEDEDKDK
;
A
#
# COMPACT_ATOMS: atom_id res chain seq x y z
N MET A 1 5.93 -15.78 2.34
CA MET A 1 6.80 -16.71 1.59
C MET A 1 6.65 -16.34 0.13
N VAL A 2 7.72 -15.79 -0.44
CA VAL A 2 7.79 -15.25 -1.80
C VAL A 2 7.90 -16.43 -2.77
N GLU A 3 7.20 -16.37 -3.90
CA GLU A 3 7.17 -17.46 -4.90
C GLU A 3 8.55 -17.72 -5.50
N HIS A 4 8.91 -19.00 -5.63
CA HIS A 4 10.11 -19.45 -6.34
C HIS A 4 9.87 -19.40 -7.86
N HIS A 5 10.90 -19.01 -8.60
CA HIS A 5 10.96 -18.80 -10.06
C HIS A 5 10.49 -19.99 -10.94
N THR A 6 10.13 -21.13 -10.37
CA THR A 6 9.78 -22.37 -11.08
C THR A 6 8.33 -22.83 -10.89
N GLN A 7 7.50 -22.07 -10.15
CA GLN A 7 6.11 -22.49 -9.91
C GLN A 7 5.14 -21.91 -10.96
N PRO A 8 4.14 -22.70 -11.41
CA PRO A 8 3.09 -22.21 -12.29
C PRO A 8 2.34 -21.05 -11.61
N LEU A 9 1.89 -20.08 -12.41
CA LEU A 9 1.15 -18.90 -11.93
C LEU A 9 0.09 -19.31 -10.92
N ALA A 10 0.13 -18.72 -9.72
CA ALA A 10 -0.80 -19.03 -8.65
C ALA A 10 -2.25 -18.96 -9.15
N THR A 11 -3.01 -20.02 -8.89
CA THR A 11 -4.43 -20.10 -9.25
C THR A 11 -5.18 -18.91 -8.65
N TRP A 12 -6.15 -18.36 -9.40
CA TRP A 12 -6.92 -17.16 -9.02
C TRP A 12 -7.32 -17.06 -7.52
N PRO A 13 -7.79 -18.13 -6.86
CA PRO A 13 -8.15 -18.09 -5.43
C PRO A 13 -6.97 -17.79 -4.48
N VAL A 14 -5.76 -18.28 -4.80
CA VAL A 14 -4.56 -18.08 -3.98
C VAL A 14 -4.07 -16.64 -4.10
N PHE A 15 -4.14 -16.09 -5.32
CA PHE A 15 -3.82 -14.69 -5.57
C PHE A 15 -4.79 -13.75 -4.85
N LEU A 16 -6.10 -13.98 -4.92
CA LEU A 16 -7.09 -13.17 -4.18
C LEU A 16 -6.84 -13.21 -2.66
N ARG A 17 -6.49 -14.38 -2.11
CA ARG A 17 -6.13 -14.50 -0.69
C ARG A 17 -4.87 -13.70 -0.33
N ARG A 18 -3.90 -13.65 -1.24
CA ARG A 18 -2.67 -12.84 -1.07
C ARG A 18 -3.01 -11.36 -1.09
N VAL A 19 -3.72 -10.88 -2.10
CA VAL A 19 -4.19 -9.48 -2.21
C VAL A 19 -5.02 -9.10 -0.97
N GLY A 20 -5.92 -9.97 -0.52
CA GLY A 20 -6.71 -9.75 0.69
C GLY A 20 -5.87 -9.53 1.95
N ARG A 21 -4.75 -10.26 2.13
CA ARG A 21 -3.84 -10.04 3.26
C ARG A 21 -3.13 -8.69 3.20
N TYR A 22 -2.64 -8.29 2.02
CA TYR A 22 -2.02 -6.97 1.82
C TYR A 22 -3.04 -5.85 2.02
N ALA A 23 -4.27 -6.02 1.54
CA ALA A 23 -5.36 -5.07 1.75
C ALA A 23 -5.71 -4.92 3.24
N ILE A 24 -5.83 -6.02 3.99
CA ILE A 24 -6.06 -5.97 5.44
C ILE A 24 -4.90 -5.26 6.14
N ALA A 25 -3.65 -5.56 5.77
CA ALA A 25 -2.49 -4.88 6.35
C ALA A 25 -2.52 -3.37 6.09
N ALA A 26 -2.85 -2.95 4.86
CA ALA A 26 -3.00 -1.54 4.51
C ALA A 26 -4.14 -0.88 5.30
N ILE A 27 -5.30 -1.54 5.42
CA ILE A 27 -6.44 -1.03 6.21
C ILE A 27 -6.03 -0.83 7.67
N LEU A 28 -5.39 -1.82 8.29
CA LEU A 28 -4.94 -1.71 9.69
C LEU A 28 -3.94 -0.56 9.88
N LEU A 29 -3.00 -0.41 8.95
CA LEU A 29 -1.99 0.65 8.98
C LEU A 29 -2.63 2.05 8.83
N VAL A 30 -3.57 2.21 7.89
CA VAL A 30 -4.33 3.45 7.68
C VAL A 30 -5.22 3.75 8.89
N SER A 31 -5.99 2.78 9.39
CA SER A 31 -6.87 2.96 10.54
C SER A 31 -6.09 3.28 11.81
N GLY A 32 -4.97 2.61 12.07
CA GLY A 32 -4.09 2.91 13.21
C GLY A 32 -3.54 4.33 13.14
N SER A 33 -3.05 4.74 11.96
CA SER A 33 -2.53 6.09 11.72
C SER A 33 -3.62 7.15 11.88
N TRP A 34 -4.83 6.88 11.38
CA TRP A 34 -5.97 7.75 11.51
C TRP A 34 -6.38 7.96 12.98
N LEU A 35 -6.43 6.89 13.77
CA LEU A 35 -6.75 6.96 15.20
C LEU A 35 -5.74 7.83 15.98
N ILE A 36 -4.45 7.78 15.63
CA ILE A 36 -3.44 8.67 16.20
C ILE A 36 -3.79 10.14 15.92
N GLY A 37 -4.19 10.44 14.67
CA GLY A 37 -4.70 11.75 14.26
C GLY A 37 -5.87 12.23 15.13
N ILE A 38 -6.89 11.37 15.28
CA ILE A 38 -8.10 11.67 16.06
C ILE A 38 -7.74 12.03 17.50
N LEU A 39 -6.94 11.19 18.15
CA LEU A 39 -6.54 11.41 19.54
C LEU A 39 -5.71 12.68 19.70
N GLY A 40 -4.81 12.98 18.76
CA GLY A 40 -4.01 14.20 18.78
C GLY A 40 -4.86 15.46 18.64
N TYR A 41 -5.81 15.51 17.70
CA TYR A 41 -6.73 16.64 17.58
C TYR A 41 -7.62 16.82 18.82
N ARG A 42 -8.01 15.72 19.47
CA ARG A 42 -8.78 15.76 20.72
C ARG A 42 -7.95 16.30 21.89
N ALA A 43 -6.67 15.94 21.94
CA ALA A 43 -5.76 16.32 23.03
C ALA A 43 -5.23 17.75 22.89
N PHE A 44 -4.84 18.15 21.67
CA PHE A 44 -4.15 19.42 21.43
C PHE A 44 -5.07 20.54 20.95
N GLU A 45 -6.14 20.24 20.20
CA GLU A 45 -7.10 21.24 19.69
C GLU A 45 -8.47 21.19 20.41
N HIS A 46 -8.66 20.25 21.34
CA HIS A 46 -9.93 20.05 22.07
C HIS A 46 -11.16 19.91 21.17
N MET A 47 -10.96 19.43 19.93
CA MET A 47 -12.04 19.22 18.97
C MET A 47 -13.03 18.17 19.44
N SER A 48 -14.28 18.27 18.96
CA SER A 48 -15.24 17.18 19.12
C SER A 48 -14.72 15.91 18.45
N TRP A 49 -15.22 14.74 18.86
CA TRP A 49 -14.80 13.49 18.22
C TRP A 49 -15.02 13.48 16.72
N ILE A 50 -16.14 14.04 16.25
CA ILE A 50 -16.51 14.06 14.84
C ILE A 50 -15.57 15.00 14.07
N ASP A 51 -15.27 16.18 14.62
CA ASP A 51 -14.35 17.12 13.99
C ASP A 51 -12.92 16.57 13.97
N ALA A 52 -12.46 15.97 15.07
CA ALA A 52 -11.15 15.32 15.13
C ALA A 52 -11.05 14.17 14.11
N THR A 53 -12.12 13.38 13.97
CA THR A 53 -12.26 12.30 12.98
C THR A 53 -12.13 12.83 11.55
N LEU A 54 -12.87 13.89 11.23
CA LEU A 54 -12.85 14.53 9.92
C LEU A 54 -11.48 15.14 9.59
N ASN A 55 -10.89 15.92 10.51
CA ASN A 55 -9.60 16.58 10.28
C ASN A 55 -8.46 15.56 10.14
N ALA A 56 -8.46 14.52 10.98
CA ALA A 56 -7.49 13.43 10.86
C ALA A 56 -7.59 12.70 9.52
N ALA A 57 -8.81 12.47 9.01
CA ALA A 57 -9.02 11.82 7.72
C ALA A 57 -8.57 12.72 6.56
N MET A 58 -8.85 14.01 6.63
CA MET A 58 -8.49 14.99 5.60
C MET A 58 -6.97 15.08 5.42
N ILE A 59 -6.22 15.22 6.53
CA ILE A 59 -4.75 15.22 6.48
C ILE A 59 -4.21 13.87 6.01
N LEU A 60 -4.78 12.76 6.48
CA LEU A 60 -4.36 11.43 6.02
C LEU A 60 -4.59 11.22 4.53
N GLY A 61 -5.65 11.83 3.98
CA GLY A 61 -5.95 11.89 2.55
C GLY A 61 -5.14 12.91 1.77
N GLY A 62 -4.26 13.68 2.41
CA GLY A 62 -3.39 14.68 1.78
C GLY A 62 -3.98 16.09 1.64
N MET A 63 -5.18 16.32 2.17
CA MET A 63 -5.81 17.65 2.23
C MET A 63 -5.52 18.32 3.58
N GLY A 64 -5.59 19.65 3.64
CA GLY A 64 -5.44 20.36 4.92
C GLY A 64 -6.57 20.07 5.91
N PRO A 65 -6.44 20.50 7.17
CA PRO A 65 -7.52 20.45 8.14
C PRO A 65 -8.70 21.30 7.66
N VAL A 66 -9.92 20.82 7.89
CA VAL A 66 -11.18 21.53 7.57
C VAL A 66 -11.44 22.63 8.58
N ASN A 67 -11.17 22.35 9.85
CA ASN A 67 -11.38 23.30 10.92
C ASN A 67 -10.08 24.10 11.17
N PRO A 68 -10.19 25.42 11.40
CA PRO A 68 -9.03 26.24 11.69
C PRO A 68 -8.41 25.86 13.04
N LEU A 69 -7.09 25.63 13.03
CA LEU A 69 -6.31 25.29 14.21
C LEU A 69 -6.13 26.53 15.10
N GLN A 70 -6.59 26.45 16.34
CA GLN A 70 -6.62 27.57 17.28
C GLN A 70 -5.39 27.59 18.19
N THR A 71 -4.79 26.44 18.47
CA THR A 71 -3.71 26.31 19.45
C THR A 71 -2.35 26.13 18.76
N ASP A 72 -1.28 26.62 19.39
CA ASP A 72 0.06 26.44 18.84
C ASP A 72 0.52 24.97 18.94
N ALA A 73 0.11 24.27 20.00
CA ALA A 73 0.36 22.83 20.15
C ALA A 73 -0.31 22.02 19.03
N GLY A 74 -1.56 22.36 18.68
CA GLY A 74 -2.31 21.71 17.61
C GLY A 74 -1.78 22.02 16.22
N LYS A 75 -1.29 23.24 15.95
CA LYS A 75 -0.56 23.58 14.72
C LYS A 75 0.72 22.75 14.58
N LEU A 76 1.50 22.62 15.66
CA LEU A 76 2.72 21.81 15.67
C LEU A 76 2.39 20.33 15.46
N PHE A 77 1.39 19.81 16.16
CA PHE A 77 0.89 18.45 15.97
C PHE A 77 0.46 18.21 14.52
N ALA A 78 -0.39 19.07 13.94
CA ALA A 78 -0.88 18.93 12.58
C ALA A 78 0.26 18.96 11.56
N SER A 79 1.31 19.74 11.80
CA SER A 79 2.50 19.80 10.93
C SER A 79 3.25 18.45 10.90
N PHE A 80 3.54 17.87 12.06
CA PHE A 80 4.19 16.55 12.14
C PHE A 80 3.27 15.43 11.65
N TYR A 81 1.99 15.50 12.01
CA TYR A 81 0.99 14.54 11.59
C TYR A 81 0.79 14.55 10.07
N ALA A 82 0.88 15.70 9.40
CA ALA A 82 0.82 15.80 7.94
C ALA A 82 2.02 15.13 7.26
N LEU A 83 3.24 15.34 7.75
CA LEU A 83 4.43 14.67 7.23
C LEU A 83 4.35 13.14 7.41
N PHE A 84 3.97 12.70 8.61
CA PHE A 84 3.73 11.29 8.92
C PHE A 84 2.65 10.68 8.01
N SER A 85 1.52 11.37 7.89
CA SER A 85 0.38 10.95 7.07
C SER A 85 0.74 10.78 5.60
N GLY A 86 1.52 11.72 5.04
CA GLY A 86 1.99 11.62 3.65
C GLY A 86 2.83 10.35 3.42
N ILE A 87 3.72 10.02 4.35
CA ILE A 87 4.53 8.78 4.27
C ILE A 87 3.62 7.54 4.38
N ILE A 88 2.70 7.54 5.34
CA ILE A 88 1.74 6.44 5.54
C ILE A 88 0.88 6.20 4.31
N PHE A 89 0.42 7.26 3.64
CA PHE A 89 -0.35 7.16 2.42
C PHE A 89 0.46 6.49 1.31
N LEU A 90 1.71 6.94 1.07
CA LEU A 90 2.60 6.35 0.07
C LEU A 90 2.92 4.88 0.38
N VAL A 91 3.21 4.56 1.64
CA VAL A 91 3.44 3.18 2.09
C VAL A 91 2.21 2.31 1.85
N SER A 92 1.01 2.82 2.16
CA SER A 92 -0.25 2.08 1.96
C SER A 92 -0.49 1.75 0.48
N VAL A 93 -0.25 2.72 -0.41
CA VAL A 93 -0.30 2.49 -1.87
C VAL A 93 0.73 1.43 -2.27
N GLY A 94 1.97 1.54 -1.80
CA GLY A 94 3.02 0.56 -2.05
C GLY A 94 2.61 -0.86 -1.64
N VAL A 95 2.08 -1.04 -0.42
CA VAL A 95 1.59 -2.32 0.11
C VAL A 95 0.51 -2.93 -0.79
N LEU A 96 -0.39 -2.12 -1.34
CA LEU A 96 -1.44 -2.58 -2.25
C LEU A 96 -0.90 -2.94 -3.64
N VAL A 97 0.08 -2.20 -4.15
CA VAL A 97 0.66 -2.38 -5.49
C VAL A 97 1.63 -3.57 -5.55
N VAL A 98 2.39 -3.83 -4.48
CA VAL A 98 3.38 -4.93 -4.39
C VAL A 98 2.88 -6.28 -4.93
N PRO A 99 1.73 -6.85 -4.51
CA PRO A 99 1.27 -8.15 -5.01
C PRO A 99 0.93 -8.15 -6.50
N ILE A 100 0.51 -7.00 -7.05
CA ILE A 100 0.19 -6.85 -8.48
C ILE A 100 1.49 -6.75 -9.26
N PHE A 101 2.41 -5.90 -8.83
CA PHE A 101 3.70 -5.69 -9.48
C PHE A 101 4.55 -6.96 -9.51
N HIS A 102 4.58 -7.70 -8.39
CA HIS A 102 5.26 -9.00 -8.33
C HIS A 102 4.65 -10.02 -9.30
N ARG A 103 3.33 -10.00 -9.51
CA ARG A 103 2.67 -10.92 -10.46
C ARG A 103 3.03 -10.57 -11.91
N ILE A 104 3.09 -9.28 -12.25
CA ILE A 104 3.46 -8.82 -13.59
C ILE A 104 4.91 -9.22 -13.91
N LEU A 105 5.85 -8.94 -13.01
CA LEU A 105 7.26 -9.31 -13.22
C LEU A 105 7.47 -10.82 -13.34
N HIS A 106 6.76 -11.59 -12.52
CA HIS A 106 6.83 -13.06 -12.59
C HIS A 106 6.26 -13.57 -13.92
N HIS A 107 5.21 -12.95 -14.46
CA HIS A 107 4.68 -13.32 -15.78
C HIS A 107 5.70 -13.09 -16.90
N PHE A 108 6.32 -11.90 -16.94
CA PHE A 108 7.32 -11.57 -17.95
C PHE A 108 8.56 -12.49 -17.91
N HIS A 109 9.03 -12.86 -16.71
CA HIS A 109 10.16 -13.79 -16.59
C HIS A 109 9.78 -15.22 -17.03
N LEU A 110 8.53 -15.64 -16.84
CA LEU A 110 8.07 -16.95 -17.30
C LEU A 110 7.95 -17.01 -18.83
N GLU A 111 7.48 -15.93 -19.48
CA GLU A 111 7.40 -15.84 -20.94
C GLU A 111 8.78 -15.92 -21.59
N SER A 112 9.74 -15.12 -21.09
CA SER A 112 11.12 -15.13 -21.59
C SER A 112 11.79 -16.51 -21.46
N LYS A 113 11.51 -17.27 -20.39
CA LYS A 113 12.05 -18.62 -20.24
C LYS A 113 11.43 -19.61 -21.23
N ARG A 114 10.13 -19.46 -21.55
CA ARG A 114 9.44 -20.31 -22.52
C ARG A 114 9.96 -20.08 -23.94
N GLU A 115 10.17 -18.81 -24.31
CA GLU A 115 10.74 -18.43 -25.62
C GLU A 115 12.16 -19.00 -25.80
N ALA A 116 13.01 -18.93 -24.76
CA ALA A 116 14.35 -19.50 -24.82
C ALA A 116 14.36 -21.04 -24.92
N GLU A 117 13.40 -21.73 -24.28
CA GLU A 117 13.22 -23.18 -24.40
C GLU A 117 12.68 -23.58 -25.79
N GLU A 118 11.78 -22.77 -26.38
CA GLU A 118 11.25 -22.96 -27.74
C GLU A 118 12.35 -22.75 -28.81
N GLU A 119 13.17 -21.69 -28.70
CA GLU A 119 14.32 -21.45 -29.60
C GLU A 119 15.37 -22.57 -29.53
N ALA A 120 15.73 -23.01 -28.32
CA ALA A 120 16.69 -24.10 -28.13
C ALA A 120 16.19 -25.44 -28.71
N ALA A 121 14.88 -25.70 -28.66
CA ALA A 121 14.27 -26.89 -29.23
C ALA A 121 14.21 -26.84 -30.78
N GLU A 122 14.01 -25.65 -31.37
CA GLU A 122 14.06 -25.48 -32.83
C GLU A 122 15.48 -25.63 -33.41
N ASP A 123 16.51 -25.20 -32.69
CA ASP A 123 17.90 -25.36 -33.12
C ASP A 123 18.38 -26.83 -33.04
N GLU A 124 17.95 -27.60 -32.03
CA GLU A 124 18.25 -29.05 -31.93
C GLU A 124 17.58 -29.90 -33.04
N ASP A 125 16.45 -29.46 -33.59
CA ASP A 125 15.75 -30.17 -34.67
C ASP A 125 16.36 -29.87 -36.05
N LYS A 126 16.99 -28.70 -36.24
CA LYS A 126 17.68 -28.32 -37.48
C LYS A 126 19.04 -29.00 -37.67
N ASP A 127 19.68 -29.43 -36.58
CA ASP A 127 20.98 -30.12 -36.59
C ASP A 127 20.87 -31.66 -36.76
N LYS A 128 19.65 -32.20 -36.87
CA LYS A 128 19.36 -33.62 -37.15
C LYS A 128 18.98 -33.87 -38.61
#